data_AF-A0A1V5WPJ4-F1
#
_entry.id   AF-A0A1V5WPJ4-F1
#
_cell.length_a   1.000
_cell.length_b   1.000
_cell.length_c   1.000
_cell.angle_alpha   90.00
_cell.angle_beta   90.00
_cell.angle_gamma   90.00
#
_symmetry.space_group_name_H-M   'P 1'
#
loop_
_entity.id
_entity.type
_entity.pdbx_description
1 polymer ?
#
loop_
_entity_poly.entity_id
_entity_poly.type
_entity_poly.pdbx_seq_one_letter_code
_entity_poly.pdbx_strand_id
1 'polypeptide(L)' 'MEEITRDGNIVTITTSQTEVFDIDVLKNELEAYLSEPEPTDKELIEAAKTNTPVFYYSPEKQNRIDWLKSKIAELEAL' A
#
# COMPACT_ATOMS: atom_id res chain seq x y z
N MET A 1 14.29 -1.35 -24.77
CA MET A 1 13.90 -2.77 -24.67
C MET A 1 13.55 -2.97 -23.21
N GLU A 2 12.35 -3.47 -22.92
CA GLU A 2 11.94 -3.77 -21.55
C GLU A 2 12.38 -5.20 -21.23
N GLU A 3 13.06 -5.37 -20.10
CA GLU A 3 13.46 -6.68 -19.58
C GLU A 3 12.78 -6.90 -18.23
N ILE A 4 12.00 -7.97 -18.13
CA ILE A 4 11.32 -8.39 -16.90
C ILE A 4 11.96 -9.71 -16.45
N THR A 5 12.44 -9.74 -15.21
CA THR A 5 12.97 -10.95 -14.58
C THR A 5 12.24 -11.22 -13.27
N ARG A 6 12.00 -12.50 -12.99
CA ARG A 6 11.30 -12.97 -11.80
C ARG A 6 12.14 -14.02 -11.08
N ASP A 7 12.46 -13.76 -9.82
CA ASP A 7 13.12 -14.69 -8.90
C ASP A 7 12.26 -14.87 -7.66
N GLY A 8 11.44 -15.93 -7.67
CA GLY A 8 10.40 -16.15 -6.66
C GLY A 8 9.39 -14.99 -6.59
N ASN A 9 9.42 -14.26 -5.48
CA ASN A 9 8.55 -13.11 -5.20
C ASN A 9 9.18 -11.76 -5.57
N ILE A 10 10.42 -11.76 -6.06
CA ILE A 10 11.09 -10.54 -6.52
C ILE A 10 10.88 -10.41 -8.02
N VAL A 11 10.35 -9.27 -8.46
CA VAL A 11 10.20 -8.88 -9.86
C VAL A 11 11.08 -7.67 -10.13
N THR A 12 11.98 -7.81 -11.11
CA THR A 12 12.82 -6.71 -11.58
C THR A 12 12.40 -6.30 -12.98
N ILE A 13 12.03 -5.03 -13.14
CA ILE A 13 11.61 -4.43 -14.42
C ILE A 13 12.68 -3.42 -14.81
N THR A 14 13.36 -3.66 -15.93
CA THR A 14 14.38 -2.77 -16.47
C THR A 14 13.87 -2.15 -17.76
N THR A 15 13.59 -0.84 -17.71
CA THR A 15 13.22 -0.03 -18.87
C THR A 15 14.28 1.04 -19.12
N SER A 16 14.02 2.27 -18.65
CA SER A 16 14.99 3.37 -18.55
C SER A 16 15.55 3.52 -17.13
N GLN A 17 14.84 2.97 -16.14
CA GLN A 17 15.27 2.78 -14.77
C GLN A 17 15.02 1.31 -14.39
N THR A 18 15.77 0.81 -13.42
CA THR A 18 15.55 -0.52 -12.85
C THR A 18 14.66 -0.37 -11.63
N GLU A 19 13.47 -0.95 -11.69
CA GLU A 19 12.55 -1.06 -10.57
C GLU A 19 12.57 -2.50 -10.04
N VAL A 20 12.72 -2.65 -8.72
CA VAL A 20 12.72 -3.94 -8.05
C VAL A 20 11.54 -3.95 -7.09
N PHE A 21 10.65 -4.91 -7.28
CA PHE A 21 9.46 -5.11 -6.44
C PHE A 21 9.55 -6.45 -5.73
N ASP A 22 9.35 -6.43 -4.42
CA ASP A 22 9.13 -7.65 -3.63
C ASP A 22 7.63 -7.77 -3.34
N ILE A 23 7.00 -8.80 -3.92
CA ILE A 23 5.56 -9.02 -3.81
C ILE A 23 5.16 -9.26 -2.34
N ASP A 24 5.99 -9.90 -1.52
CA ASP A 24 5.67 -10.15 -0.12
C ASP A 24 5.72 -8.86 0.69
N VAL A 25 6.69 -7.98 0.41
CA VAL A 25 6.74 -6.64 1.04
C VAL A 25 5.50 -5.83 0.70
N LEU A 26 5.06 -5.83 -0.57
CA LEU A 26 3.85 -5.13 -0.98
C LEU A 26 2.59 -5.71 -0.31
N LYS A 27 2.50 -7.03 -0.17
CA LYS A 27 1.40 -7.70 0.54
C LYS A 27 1.37 -7.36 2.02
N ASN A 28 2.53 -7.37 2.69
CA ASN A 28 2.64 -6.98 4.10
C ASN A 28 2.23 -5.51 4.30
N GLU A 29 2.62 -4.63 3.40
CA GLU A 29 2.20 -3.22 3.43
C GLU A 29 0.68 -3.10 3.26
N LEU A 30 0.09 -3.83 2.32
CA LEU A 30 -1.36 -3.85 2.12
C LEU A 30 -2.09 -4.38 3.35
N GLU A 31 -1.61 -5.46 3.97
CA GLU A 31 -2.17 -6.01 5.18
C GLU A 31 -2.09 -5.02 6.35
N ALA A 32 -0.98 -4.29 6.49
CA ALA A 32 -0.85 -3.24 7.50
C ALA A 32 -1.92 -2.15 7.34
N TYR A 33 -2.18 -1.70 6.11
CA TYR A 33 -3.23 -0.71 5.85
C TYR A 33 -4.65 -1.24 6.11
N LEU A 34 -4.90 -2.53 5.84
CA LEU A 34 -6.21 -3.17 6.01
C LEU A 34 -6.49 -3.60 7.46
N SER A 35 -5.44 -3.89 8.24
CA SER A 35 -5.52 -4.28 9.65
C SER A 35 -5.53 -3.09 10.61
N GLU A 36 -5.26 -1.88 10.11
CA GLU A 36 -5.31 -0.67 10.91
C GLU A 36 -6.73 -0.49 11.49
N PRO A 37 -6.89 -0.51 12.83
CA PRO A 37 -8.19 -0.49 13.45
C PRO A 37 -8.88 0.86 13.20
N GLU A 38 -10.20 0.82 13.08
CA GLU A 38 -11.00 2.04 13.07
C GLU A 38 -10.85 2.74 14.43
N PRO A 39 -10.65 4.07 14.46
CA PRO A 39 -10.62 4.82 15.69
C PRO A 39 -11.97 4.71 16.38
N THR A 40 -11.93 4.45 17.68
CA THR A 40 -13.10 4.36 18.53
C THR A 40 -13.80 5.72 18.65
N ASP A 41 -15.09 5.71 19.01
CA ASP A 41 -15.85 6.93 19.32
C ASP A 41 -15.13 7.83 20.33
N LYS A 42 -14.42 7.22 21.30
CA LYS A 42 -13.64 7.96 22.30
C LYS A 42 -12.49 8.73 21.66
N GLU A 43 -11.74 8.11 20.75
CA GLU A 43 -10.63 8.74 20.03
C GLU A 43 -11.11 9.84 19.09
N LEU A 44 -12.25 9.62 18.44
CA LEU A 44 -12.92 10.64 17.62
C LEU A 44 -13.35 11.86 18.46
N ILE A 45 -13.95 11.62 19.63
CA ILE A 45 -14.35 12.69 20.56
C ILE A 45 -13.14 13.44 21.12
N GLU A 46 -12.06 12.75 21.48
CA GLU A 46 -10.84 13.38 22.00
C GLU A 46 -10.17 14.26 20.93
N ALA A 47 -10.06 13.77 19.71
CA ALA A 47 -9.48 14.54 18.62
C ALA A 47 -10.33 15.76 18.22
N ALA A 48 -11.67 15.65 18.27
CA ALA A 48 -12.56 16.78 18.06
C ALA A 48 -12.37 17.88 19.14
N LYS A 49 -12.05 17.50 20.39
CA LYS A 49 -11.75 18.45 21.47
C LYS A 49 -10.41 19.14 21.31
N THR A 50 -9.41 18.45 20.77
CA THR A 50 -8.06 18.99 20.55
C THR A 50 -7.90 19.67 19.19
N ASN A 51 -8.98 19.74 18.39
CA ASN A 51 -8.97 20.20 17.00
C ASN A 51 -7.93 19.44 16.15
N THR A 52 -7.64 18.19 16.54
CA THR A 52 -6.72 17.31 15.83
C THR A 52 -7.51 16.64 14.71
N PRO A 53 -7.13 16.80 13.45
CA PRO A 53 -7.79 16.08 12.37
C PRO A 53 -7.57 14.58 12.55
N VAL A 54 -8.66 13.82 12.72
CA VAL A 54 -8.63 12.37 12.64
C VAL A 54 -8.77 11.99 11.18
N PHE A 55 -7.65 11.60 10.56
CA PHE A 55 -7.65 11.10 9.20
C PHE A 55 -8.03 9.61 9.20
N TYR A 56 -9.29 9.32 9.55
CA TYR A 56 -9.86 7.98 9.51
C TYR A 56 -10.04 7.45 8.07
N TYR A 57 -10.28 8.37 7.14
CA TYR A 57 -10.26 8.14 5.70
C TYR A 57 -9.41 9.24 5.05
N SER A 58 -8.10 9.01 4.92
CA SER A 58 -7.30 9.87 4.04
C SER A 58 -7.43 9.36 2.61
N PRO A 59 -7.72 10.24 1.63
CA PRO A 59 -7.65 9.87 0.21
C PRO A 59 -6.28 9.26 -0.15
N GLU A 60 -5.22 9.68 0.53
CA GLU A 60 -3.86 9.14 0.38
C GLU A 60 -3.77 7.66 0.76
N LYS A 61 -4.35 7.25 1.90
CA LYS A 61 -4.41 5.85 2.32
C LYS A 61 -5.19 5.01 1.32
N GLN A 62 -6.36 5.49 0.89
CA GLN A 62 -7.17 4.77 -0.08
C GLN A 62 -6.44 4.62 -1.43
N ASN A 63 -5.83 5.71 -1.92
CA ASN A 63 -5.02 5.68 -3.14
C ASN A 63 -3.85 4.70 -3.03
N ARG A 64 -3.20 4.62 -1.85
CA ARG A 64 -2.12 3.68 -1.61
C ARG A 64 -2.60 2.23 -1.59
N ILE A 65 -3.73 1.94 -0.94
CA ILE A 65 -4.37 0.62 -0.94
C ILE A 65 -4.71 0.19 -2.37
N ASP A 66 -5.32 1.07 -3.16
CA ASP A 66 -5.74 0.76 -4.52
C ASP A 66 -4.52 0.54 -5.44
N TRP A 67 -3.47 1.35 -5.27
CA TRP A 67 -2.20 1.14 -5.95
C TRP A 67 -1.56 -0.20 -5.58
N LEU A 68 -1.50 -0.55 -4.30
CA LEU A 68 -0.93 -1.82 -3.81
C LEU A 68 -1.67 -3.02 -4.40
N LYS A 69 -3.01 -3.01 -4.36
CA LYS A 69 -3.84 -4.07 -4.95
C LYS A 69 -3.58 -4.21 -6.44
N SER A 70 -3.58 -3.10 -7.17
CA SER A 70 -3.34 -3.12 -8.62
C SER A 70 -1.94 -3.62 -8.95
N LYS A 71 -0.92 -3.16 -8.23
CA LYS A 71 0.47 -3.52 -8.50
C LYS A 71 0.78 -4.96 -8.14
N ILE A 72 0.26 -5.48 -7.02
CA ILE A 72 0.39 -6.90 -6.68
C ILE A 72 -0.25 -7.77 -7.77
N ALA A 73 -1.48 -7.45 -8.20
CA ALA A 73 -2.17 -8.21 -9.24
C ALA A 73 -1.43 -8.18 -10.59
N GLU A 74 -0.86 -7.02 -10.97
CA GLU A 74 -0.01 -6.87 -12.15
C GLU A 74 1.23 -7.77 -12.05
N LEU A 75 1.96 -7.71 -10.94
CA LEU A 75 3.20 -8.47 -10.74
C LEU A 75 2.96 -9.98 -10.61
N GLU A 76 1.83 -10.41 -10.05
CA GLU A 76 1.47 -11.82 -9.97
C GLU A 76 1.09 -12.42 -11.32
N ALA A 77 0.60 -11.60 -12.25
CA ALA A 77 0.21 -12.02 -13.60
C ALA A 77 1.39 -12.13 -14.60
N LEU A 78 2.61 -11.70 -14.22
CA LEU A 78 3.85 -11.82 -14.99
C LEU A 78 4.45 -13.23 -14.91
#